data_AF-A0A974SNV9-F1
#
_entry.id   AF-A0A974SNV9-F1
#
_cell.length_a   1.000
_cell.length_b   1.000
_cell.length_c   1.000
_cell.angle_alpha   90.00
_cell.angle_beta   90.00
_cell.angle_gamma   90.00
#
_symmetry.space_group_name_H-M   'P 1'
#
loop_
_entity.id
_entity.type
_entity.pdbx_description
1 polymer ?
#
loop_
_entity_poly.entity_id
_entity_poly.type
_entity_poly.pdbx_seq_one_letter_code
_entity_poly.pdbx_strand_id
1 'polypeptide(L)'
;MAHAALLLKLARIYEHTAPGHLGQASRVANYKSGTVVIHADNGAVAVKLRQMAPTLAREFSNRGVECSGVQVKVQALEISDHSKAPVQRLLPARAGRELAELAHEMRPSPLREAIETLLARSAKAE
;
A
#
# COMPACT_ATOMS: atom_id res chain seq x y z
N MET A 1 0.28 31.03 -0.51
CA MET A 1 -1.19 31.03 -0.60
C MET A 1 -1.73 30.71 -2.01
N ALA A 2 -1.16 31.24 -3.09
CA ALA A 2 -1.68 31.04 -4.46
C ALA A 2 -1.79 29.56 -4.90
N HIS A 3 -0.85 28.71 -4.49
CA HIS A 3 -0.83 27.30 -4.91
C HIS A 3 -1.98 26.47 -4.31
N ALA A 4 -2.30 26.66 -3.02
CA ALA A 4 -3.41 25.97 -2.38
C ALA A 4 -4.76 26.37 -2.98
N ALA A 5 -4.95 27.67 -3.28
CA ALA A 5 -6.15 28.15 -3.95
C ALA A 5 -6.32 27.55 -5.35
N LEU A 6 -5.22 27.38 -6.10
CA LEU A 6 -5.23 26.72 -7.39
C LEU A 6 -5.63 25.24 -7.29
N LEU A 7 -5.07 24.50 -6.33
CA LEU A 7 -5.44 23.10 -6.11
C LEU A 7 -6.92 22.97 -5.72
N LEU A 8 -7.46 23.86 -4.90
CA LEU A 8 -8.88 23.88 -4.56
C LEU A 8 -9.76 24.18 -5.79
N LYS A 9 -9.34 25.11 -6.65
CA LYS A 9 -10.03 25.38 -7.92
C LYS A 9 -10.05 24.12 -8.78
N LEU A 10 -8.91 23.46 -8.97
CA LEU A 10 -8.80 22.21 -9.72
C LEU A 10 -9.66 21.09 -9.14
N ALA A 11 -9.69 20.93 -7.82
CA ALA A 11 -10.52 19.93 -7.15
C ALA A 11 -12.01 20.13 -7.44
N ARG A 12 -12.52 21.37 -7.36
CA ARG A 12 -13.92 21.67 -7.70
C ARG A 12 -14.25 21.38 -9.15
N ILE A 13 -13.37 21.76 -10.08
CA ILE A 13 -13.57 21.47 -11.50
C ILE A 13 -13.61 19.96 -11.72
N TYR A 14 -12.72 19.22 -11.05
CA TYR A 14 -12.66 17.78 -11.11
C TYR A 14 -13.94 17.11 -10.59
N GLU A 15 -14.46 17.52 -9.43
CA GLU A 15 -15.70 16.99 -8.85
C GLU A 15 -16.92 17.18 -9.75
N HIS A 16 -16.97 18.27 -10.53
CA HIS A 16 -18.05 18.49 -11.50
C HIS A 16 -17.88 17.73 -12.81
N THR A 17 -16.65 17.31 -13.15
CA THR A 17 -16.34 16.66 -14.42
C THR A 17 -16.29 15.14 -14.30
N ALA A 18 -15.78 14.64 -13.18
CA ALA A 18 -15.69 13.22 -12.91
C ALA A 18 -17.06 12.64 -12.53
N PRO A 19 -17.45 11.48 -13.08
CA PRO A 19 -18.60 10.72 -12.60
C PRO A 19 -18.48 10.45 -11.09
N GLY A 20 -19.59 10.56 -10.36
CA GLY A 20 -19.58 10.54 -8.88
C GLY A 20 -18.81 9.37 -8.26
N HIS A 21 -18.92 8.16 -8.82
CA HIS A 21 -18.19 6.98 -8.33
C HIS A 21 -16.67 7.09 -8.52
N LEU A 22 -16.18 7.76 -9.57
CA LEU A 22 -14.75 8.01 -9.75
C LEU A 22 -14.29 9.14 -8.84
N GLY A 23 -15.08 10.22 -8.72
CA GLY A 23 -14.77 11.35 -7.84
C GLY A 23 -14.69 10.94 -6.36
N GLN A 24 -15.47 9.96 -5.92
CA GLN A 24 -15.39 9.40 -4.56
C GLN A 24 -14.16 8.53 -4.32
N ALA A 25 -13.64 7.87 -5.36
CA ALA A 25 -12.51 6.94 -5.28
C ALA A 25 -11.19 7.54 -5.81
N SER A 26 -11.11 8.87 -5.86
CA SER A 26 -9.94 9.59 -6.35
C SER A 26 -9.92 11.05 -5.92
N ARG A 27 -8.77 11.72 -6.02
CA ARG A 27 -8.62 13.14 -5.67
C ARG A 27 -7.53 13.82 -6.46
N VAL A 28 -7.67 15.13 -6.69
CA VAL A 28 -6.57 15.95 -7.20
C VAL A 28 -5.48 16.04 -6.13
N ALA A 29 -4.27 15.62 -6.48
CA ALA A 29 -3.14 15.53 -5.57
C ALA A 29 -2.13 16.66 -5.76
N ASN A 30 -1.93 17.13 -7.00
CA ASN A 30 -0.95 18.17 -7.29
C ASN A 30 -1.22 18.84 -8.64
N TYR A 31 -0.56 19.98 -8.86
CA TYR A 31 -0.46 20.65 -10.14
C TYR A 31 0.96 21.18 -10.32
N LYS A 32 1.67 20.68 -11.34
CA LYS A 32 3.05 21.07 -11.62
C LYS A 32 3.30 21.10 -13.12
N SER A 33 3.91 22.19 -13.59
CA SER A 33 4.30 22.35 -15.00
C SER A 33 3.15 22.10 -15.99
N GLY A 34 1.96 22.63 -15.71
CA GLY A 34 0.77 22.45 -16.55
C GLY A 34 0.11 21.08 -16.43
N THR A 35 0.61 20.17 -15.58
CA THR A 35 0.05 18.83 -15.42
C THR A 35 -0.69 18.69 -14.10
N VAL A 36 -1.96 18.27 -14.16
CA VAL A 36 -2.76 17.92 -12.98
C VAL A 36 -2.50 16.47 -12.60
N VAL A 37 -2.11 16.21 -11.36
CA VAL A 37 -1.91 14.86 -10.83
C VAL A 37 -3.15 14.44 -10.05
N ILE A 38 -3.71 13.29 -10.40
CA ILE A 38 -4.86 12.69 -9.73
C ILE A 38 -4.42 11.38 -9.09
N HIS A 39 -4.72 11.21 -7.81
CA HIS A 39 -4.57 9.95 -7.10
C HIS A 39 -5.88 9.17 -7.19
N ALA A 40 -5.78 7.92 -7.61
CA ALA A 40 -6.89 6.96 -7.61
C ALA A 40 -6.65 5.89 -6.55
N ASP A 41 -7.71 5.44 -5.91
CA ASP A 41 -7.63 4.46 -4.82
C ASP A 41 -7.26 3.06 -5.30
N ASN A 42 -7.51 2.74 -6.58
CA ASN A 42 -7.17 1.44 -7.16
C ASN A 42 -6.90 1.53 -8.68
N GLY A 43 -6.40 0.41 -9.23
CA GLY A 43 -6.05 0.30 -10.65
C GLY A 43 -7.22 0.48 -11.61
N ALA A 44 -8.41 -0.01 -11.26
CA ALA A 44 -9.58 0.11 -12.14
C ALA A 44 -10.04 1.58 -12.26
N VAL A 45 -10.11 2.30 -11.15
CA VAL A 45 -10.39 3.74 -11.12
C VAL A 45 -9.32 4.50 -11.90
N ALA A 46 -8.04 4.16 -11.72
CA ALA A 46 -6.96 4.80 -12.47
C ALA A 46 -7.06 4.59 -13.98
N VAL A 47 -7.36 3.38 -14.44
CA VAL A 47 -7.56 3.09 -15.87
C VAL A 47 -8.70 3.95 -16.42
N LYS A 48 -9.84 4.01 -15.71
CA LYS A 48 -10.97 4.80 -16.19
C LYS A 48 -10.64 6.29 -16.24
N LEU A 49 -9.94 6.82 -15.24
CA LEU A 49 -9.51 8.22 -15.23
C LEU A 49 -8.47 8.53 -16.31
N ARG A 50 -7.58 7.59 -16.65
CA ARG A 50 -6.65 7.74 -17.79
C ARG A 50 -7.38 7.81 -19.11
N GLN A 51 -8.43 7.00 -19.30
CA GLN A 51 -9.29 7.11 -20.49
C GLN A 51 -9.97 8.48 -20.58
N MET A 52 -10.32 9.08 -19.43
CA MET A 52 -10.94 10.40 -19.34
C MET A 52 -9.94 11.57 -19.32
N ALA A 53 -8.63 11.31 -19.29
CA ALA A 53 -7.60 12.33 -19.14
C ALA A 53 -7.68 13.47 -20.18
N PRO A 54 -7.97 13.21 -21.48
CA PRO A 54 -8.13 14.29 -22.46
C PRO A 54 -9.33 15.21 -22.16
N THR A 55 -10.45 14.64 -21.71
CA THR A 55 -11.65 15.40 -21.32
C THR A 55 -11.37 16.23 -20.07
N LEU A 56 -10.74 15.64 -19.07
CA LEU A 56 -10.36 16.34 -17.84
C LEU A 56 -9.40 17.51 -18.14
N ALA A 57 -8.37 17.30 -18.96
CA ALA A 57 -7.45 18.35 -19.37
C ALA A 57 -8.17 19.50 -20.10
N ARG A 58 -9.11 19.17 -20.99
CA ARG A 58 -9.93 20.17 -21.69
C ARG A 58 -10.78 20.97 -20.70
N GLU A 59 -11.44 20.32 -19.75
CA GLU A 59 -12.29 21.02 -18.78
C GLU A 59 -11.50 21.92 -17.83
N PHE A 60 -10.29 21.53 -17.43
CA PHE A 60 -9.40 22.42 -16.69
C PHE A 60 -9.02 23.67 -17.51
N SER A 61 -8.65 23.48 -18.78
CA SER A 61 -8.31 24.58 -19.70
C SER A 61 -9.51 25.49 -19.98
N ASN A 62 -10.69 24.93 -20.23
CA ASN A 62 -11.94 25.68 -20.45
C ASN A 62 -12.32 26.56 -19.26
N ARG A 63 -11.93 26.16 -18.04
CA ARG A 63 -12.17 26.92 -16.81
C ARG A 63 -10.99 27.80 -16.40
N GLY A 64 -10.10 28.09 -17.34
CA GLY A 64 -9.00 29.04 -17.17
C GLY A 64 -7.88 28.53 -16.27
N VAL A 65 -7.56 27.23 -16.35
CA VAL A 65 -6.33 26.67 -15.78
C VAL A 65 -5.49 26.13 -16.93
N GLU A 66 -4.26 26.62 -17.08
CA GLU A 66 -3.35 26.09 -18.10
C GLU A 66 -3.08 24.60 -17.83
N CYS A 67 -3.72 23.71 -18.59
CA CYS A 67 -3.58 22.28 -18.41
C CYS A 67 -3.07 21.63 -19.70
N SER A 68 -1.81 21.21 -19.70
CA SER A 68 -1.19 20.45 -20.79
C SER A 68 -1.50 18.95 -20.71
N GLY A 69 -1.91 18.45 -19.54
CA GLY A 69 -2.29 17.05 -19.39
C GLY A 69 -2.69 16.65 -17.97
N VAL A 70 -3.14 15.40 -17.85
CA VAL A 70 -3.54 14.78 -16.58
C VAL A 70 -2.73 13.52 -16.36
N GLN A 71 -2.06 13.43 -15.22
CA GLN A 71 -1.34 12.24 -14.78
C GLN A 71 -2.14 11.52 -13.68
N VAL A 72 -2.41 10.23 -13.88
CA VAL A 72 -3.14 9.42 -12.89
C VAL A 72 -2.21 8.42 -12.23
N LYS A 73 -2.05 8.54 -10.91
CA LYS A 73 -1.28 7.64 -10.07
C LYS A 73 -2.22 6.82 -9.20
N VAL A 74 -1.99 5.52 -9.13
CA VAL A 74 -2.66 4.69 -8.12
C VAL A 74 -1.94 4.96 -6.82
N GLN A 75 -2.65 5.50 -5.84
CA GLN A 75 -2.20 5.41 -4.47
C GLN A 75 -2.66 4.02 -4.03
N ALA A 76 -1.76 3.03 -4.10
CA ALA A 76 -2.00 1.81 -3.37
C ALA A 76 -2.24 2.28 -1.93
N LEU A 77 -3.43 2.02 -1.39
CA LEU A 77 -3.55 1.96 0.05
C LEU A 77 -2.41 1.03 0.44
N GLU A 78 -1.38 1.60 1.07
CA GLU A 78 -0.60 0.84 2.02
C GLU A 78 -1.67 0.36 3.00
N ILE A 79 -2.26 -0.81 2.70
CA ILE A 79 -2.60 -1.76 3.73
C ILE A 79 -1.28 -1.80 4.46
N SER A 80 -1.25 -1.06 5.56
CA SER A 80 -0.09 -0.94 6.39
C SER A 80 0.23 -2.40 6.64
N ASP A 81 1.32 -2.87 6.04
CA ASP A 81 2.00 -4.06 6.48
C ASP A 81 2.55 -3.68 7.87
N HIS A 82 1.63 -3.49 8.82
CA HIS A 82 1.71 -4.16 10.10
C HIS A 82 1.84 -5.64 9.76
N SER A 83 3.02 -6.01 9.27
CA SER A 83 3.68 -7.23 9.66
C SER A 83 3.50 -7.26 11.17
N LYS A 84 2.44 -7.92 11.61
CA LYS A 84 2.23 -8.19 13.04
C LYS A 84 3.56 -8.79 13.45
N ALA A 85 4.26 -8.12 14.38
CA ALA A 85 5.53 -8.61 14.87
C ALA A 85 5.34 -10.11 15.12
N PRO A 86 6.17 -10.98 14.53
CA PRO A 86 5.92 -12.42 14.57
C PRO A 86 5.69 -12.79 16.03
N VAL A 87 4.49 -13.31 16.32
CA VAL A 87 4.13 -13.72 17.67
C VAL A 87 5.20 -14.73 18.09
N GLN A 88 6.03 -14.35 19.06
CA GLN A 88 7.04 -15.27 19.58
C GLN A 88 6.29 -16.44 20.21
N ARG A 89 6.24 -17.57 19.49
CA ARG A 89 5.69 -18.81 20.03
C ARG A 89 6.74 -19.36 20.99
N LEU A 90 6.55 -19.07 22.27
CA LEU A 90 7.36 -19.64 23.33
C LEU A 90 7.14 -21.15 23.37
N LEU A 91 8.22 -21.92 23.40
CA LEU A 91 8.13 -23.35 23.63
C LEU A 91 7.99 -23.57 25.14
N PRO A 92 6.97 -24.32 25.62
CA PRO A 92 6.87 -24.65 27.03
C PRO A 92 8.14 -25.38 27.50
N ALA A 93 8.65 -25.04 28.69
CA ALA A 93 9.92 -25.58 29.20
C ALA A 93 9.98 -27.12 29.20
N ARG A 94 8.84 -27.79 29.47
CA ARG A 94 8.72 -29.25 29.40
C ARG A 94 8.94 -29.79 27.98
N ALA A 95 8.29 -29.20 26.99
CA ALA A 95 8.42 -29.62 25.59
C ALA A 95 9.86 -29.41 25.07
N GLY A 96 10.52 -28.32 25.51
CA GLY A 96 11.93 -28.08 25.20
C GLY A 96 12.86 -29.16 25.74
N ARG A 97 12.63 -29.64 26.98
CA ARG A 97 13.42 -30.73 27.58
C ARG A 97 13.20 -32.06 26.87
N GLU A 98 11.94 -32.45 26.66
CA GLU A 98 11.60 -33.73 26.00
C GLU A 98 12.17 -33.78 24.56
N LEU A 99 12.14 -32.66 23.82
CA LEU A 99 12.74 -32.58 22.49
C LEU A 99 14.27 -32.64 22.51
N ALA A 100 14.91 -32.09 23.54
CA ALA A 100 16.37 -32.14 23.69
C ALA A 100 16.85 -33.56 24.05
N GLU A 101 16.13 -34.25 24.94
CA GLU A 101 16.38 -35.65 25.28
C GLU A 101 16.21 -36.55 24.04
N LEU A 102 15.11 -36.37 23.30
CA LEU A 102 14.88 -37.10 22.05
C LEU A 102 16.01 -36.88 21.03
N ALA A 103 16.44 -35.63 20.82
CA ALA A 103 17.52 -35.33 19.89
C ALA A 103 18.85 -35.99 20.31
N HIS A 104 19.09 -36.15 21.62
CA HIS A 104 20.28 -36.79 22.14
C HIS A 104 20.30 -38.31 21.91
N GLU A 105 19.15 -38.97 21.97
CA GLU A 105 19.01 -40.41 21.72
C GLU A 105 19.03 -40.76 20.22
N MET A 106 18.87 -39.77 19.34
CA MET A 106 18.85 -39.97 17.90
C MET A 106 20.27 -40.04 17.30
N ARG A 107 20.45 -40.99 16.35
CA ARG A 107 21.63 -40.98 15.47
C ARG A 107 21.66 -39.71 14.61
N PRO A 108 22.84 -39.25 14.16
CA PRO A 108 22.97 -38.15 13.22
C PRO A 108 22.05 -38.33 12.01
N SER A 109 21.11 -37.39 11.82
CA SER A 109 20.10 -37.43 10.77
C SER A 109 19.54 -36.04 10.51
N PRO A 110 18.98 -35.77 9.32
CA PRO A 110 18.37 -34.48 9.01
C PRO A 110 17.25 -34.09 9.98
N LEU A 111 16.55 -35.06 10.55
CA LEU A 111 15.52 -34.81 11.57
C LEU A 111 16.12 -34.33 12.89
N ARG A 112 17.24 -34.94 13.33
CA ARG A 112 17.96 -34.50 14.53
C ARG A 112 18.40 -33.04 14.39
N GLU A 113 19.00 -32.69 13.25
CA GLU A 113 19.44 -31.32 12.95
C GLU A 113 18.28 -30.31 12.94
N ALA A 114 17.12 -30.71 12.39
CA ALA A 114 15.92 -29.89 12.38
C ALA A 114 15.39 -29.62 13.80
N ILE A 115 15.43 -30.62 14.69
CA ILE A 115 15.02 -30.48 16.10
C ILE A 115 16.00 -29.57 16.86
N GLU A 116 17.31 -29.76 16.68
CA GLU A 116 18.34 -28.89 17.28
C GLU A 116 18.19 -27.42 16.82
N THR A 117 17.93 -27.22 15.52
CA THR A 117 17.67 -25.89 14.95
C THR A 117 16.40 -25.25 15.52
N LEU A 118 15.33 -26.03 15.71
CA LEU A 118 14.09 -25.57 16.35
C LEU A 118 14.35 -25.11 17.79
N LEU A 119 15.07 -25.92 18.58
CA LEU A 119 15.43 -25.60 19.96
C LEU A 119 16.29 -24.33 20.07
N ALA A 120 17.21 -24.11 19.12
CA ALA A 120 18.05 -22.91 19.06
C ALA A 120 17.27 -21.63 18.72
N ARG A 121 16.18 -21.74 17.94
CA ARG A 121 15.38 -20.59 17.48
C ARG A 121 14.17 -20.29 18.38
N SER A 122 13.71 -21.25 19.16
CA SER A 122 12.59 -21.05 20.08
C SER A 122 13.00 -20.14 21.25
N ALA A 123 12.23 -19.08 21.49
CA ALA A 123 12.36 -18.30 22.71
C ALA A 123 11.93 -19.18 23.91
N LYS A 124 12.83 -19.34 24.88
CA LYS A 124 12.57 -20.11 26.10
C LYS A 124 11.64 -19.29 26.99
N ALA A 125 10.51 -19.86 27.40
CA ALA A 125 9.79 -19.35 28.55
C ALA A 125 10.57 -19.77 29.82
N GLU A 126 10.99 -18.80 30.64
CA GLU A 126 11.46 -19.05 32.00
C GLU A 126 10.36 -19.66 32.88
#